data_AF-A0A9D6DHP4-F1
#
_entry.id   AF-A0A9D6DHP4-F1
#
_cell.length_a   1.000
_cell.length_b   1.000
_cell.length_c   1.000
_cell.angle_alpha   90.00
_cell.angle_beta   90.00
_cell.angle_gamma   90.00
#
_symmetry.space_group_name_H-M   'P 1'
#
loop_
_entity.id
_entity.type
_entity.pdbx_description
1 polymer ?
#
loop_
_entity_poly.entity_id
_entity_poly.type
_entity_poly.pdbx_seq_one_letter_code
_entity_poly.pdbx_strand_id
1 'polypeptide(L)'
;MSHDHSLDNLELAGIGTRYKDEIHRHLEGLGLTQELDHGEQDCLSGLLRIYDLPKGHVLFREGDPAGYLALLLDGRMSVSKQKTQSGSGALYTLGPGKLFGEMALLDQEPRSATITAESDCQIAVLSRDNFHKLCRERPALALKLVLGAARTLSQRLRRASGQLVDYL
;
A
#
# COMPACT_ATOMS: atom_id res chain seq x y z
N MET A 1 -0.78 -17.95 -14.27
CA MET A 1 -0.96 -16.68 -13.53
C MET A 1 -0.96 -17.05 -12.07
N SER A 2 0.07 -16.66 -11.31
CA SER A 2 0.16 -16.95 -9.89
C SER A 2 -0.80 -16.01 -9.15
N HIS A 3 -1.74 -16.58 -8.39
CA HIS A 3 -2.65 -15.79 -7.56
C HIS A 3 -1.90 -15.30 -6.30
N ASP A 4 -2.11 -14.05 -5.90
CA ASP A 4 -1.59 -13.51 -4.64
C ASP A 4 -2.44 -14.07 -3.49
N HIS A 5 -1.84 -14.92 -2.66
CA HIS A 5 -2.46 -15.58 -1.51
C HIS A 5 -2.15 -14.89 -0.17
N SER A 6 -1.48 -13.73 -0.19
CA SER A 6 -1.06 -13.03 1.04
C SER A 6 -2.21 -12.59 1.94
N LEU A 7 -3.42 -12.48 1.40
CA LEU A 7 -4.62 -12.08 2.16
C LEU A 7 -5.49 -13.26 2.59
N ASP A 8 -5.23 -14.48 2.11
CA ASP A 8 -6.14 -15.62 2.27
C ASP A 8 -6.31 -16.05 3.72
N ASN A 9 -5.30 -15.79 4.56
CA ASN A 9 -5.28 -16.16 5.97
C ASN A 9 -5.54 -14.97 6.91
N LEU A 10 -5.96 -13.82 6.37
CA LEU A 10 -6.25 -12.62 7.16
C LEU A 10 -7.75 -12.49 7.42
N GLU A 11 -8.06 -11.92 8.59
CA GLU A 11 -9.43 -11.61 8.95
C GLU A 11 -9.95 -10.44 8.11
N LEU A 12 -11.00 -10.69 7.32
CA LEU A 12 -11.71 -9.64 6.58
C LEU A 12 -12.62 -8.87 7.57
N ALA A 13 -12.13 -7.74 8.06
CA ALA A 13 -12.87 -6.86 8.97
C ALA A 13 -14.10 -6.22 8.28
N GLY A 14 -14.00 -5.95 6.98
CA GLY A 14 -15.16 -5.50 6.21
C GLY A 14 -14.86 -4.81 4.88
N ILE A 15 -15.85 -4.05 4.41
CA ILE A 15 -15.78 -3.21 3.20
C ILE A 15 -15.41 -1.79 3.63
N GLY A 16 -14.58 -1.10 2.83
CA GLY A 16 -14.07 0.24 3.16
C GLY A 16 -15.17 1.29 3.37
N THR A 17 -16.39 1.10 2.88
CA THR A 17 -17.53 1.99 3.16
C THR A 17 -17.89 2.08 4.65
N ARG A 18 -17.53 1.09 5.47
CA ARG A 18 -17.69 1.15 6.93
C ARG A 18 -16.59 1.95 7.65
N TYR A 19 -15.50 2.24 6.95
CA TYR A 19 -14.29 2.87 7.48
C TYR A 19 -13.97 4.20 6.75
N LYS A 20 -14.99 4.81 6.12
CA LYS A 20 -14.84 6.02 5.29
C LYS A 20 -14.10 7.13 6.01
N ASP A 21 -14.50 7.46 7.23
CA ASP A 21 -13.90 8.58 7.98
C ASP A 21 -12.40 8.37 8.24
N GLU A 22 -12.00 7.12 8.50
CA GLU A 22 -10.60 6.76 8.70
C GLU A 22 -9.81 6.76 7.40
N ILE A 23 -10.37 6.18 6.34
CA ILE A 23 -9.77 6.20 5.00
C ILE A 23 -9.60 7.64 4.52
N HIS A 24 -10.62 8.48 4.65
CA HIS A 24 -10.61 9.87 4.20
C HIS A 24 -9.53 10.68 4.94
N ARG A 25 -9.43 10.52 6.27
CA ARG A 25 -8.36 11.14 7.08
C ARG A 25 -6.97 10.79 6.57
N HIS A 26 -6.75 9.54 6.19
CA HIS A 26 -5.46 9.08 5.70
C HIS A 26 -5.16 9.48 4.25
N LEU A 27 -6.18 9.63 3.41
CA LEU A 27 -6.03 10.21 2.07
C LEU A 27 -5.51 11.67 2.16
N GLU A 28 -5.86 12.41 3.22
CA GLU A 28 -5.33 13.77 3.44
C GLU A 28 -3.81 13.76 3.61
N GLY A 29 -3.31 12.80 4.39
CA GLY A 29 -1.87 12.61 4.63
C GLY A 29 -1.07 12.19 3.38
N LEU A 30 -1.73 11.66 2.35
CA LEU A 30 -1.12 11.30 1.06
C LEU A 30 -1.10 12.46 0.06
N GLY A 31 -1.68 13.61 0.41
CA GLY A 31 -1.88 14.73 -0.52
C GLY A 31 -2.85 14.37 -1.65
N LEU A 32 -3.71 13.37 -1.44
CA LEU A 32 -4.72 12.92 -2.40
C LEU A 32 -6.06 13.64 -2.21
N THR A 33 -6.37 14.18 -1.04
CA THR A 33 -7.69 14.77 -0.77
C THR A 33 -7.94 16.11 -1.44
N GLN A 34 -6.90 16.88 -1.77
CA GLN A 34 -7.08 18.06 -2.61
C GLN A 34 -7.41 17.69 -4.06
N GLU A 35 -7.21 16.42 -4.43
CA GLU A 35 -7.49 15.91 -5.77
C GLU A 35 -8.80 15.14 -5.82
N LEU A 36 -9.19 14.47 -4.73
CA LEU A 36 -10.38 13.64 -4.65
C LEU A 36 -11.56 14.39 -4.04
N ASP A 37 -12.63 14.57 -4.81
CA ASP A 37 -13.90 15.06 -4.26
C ASP A 37 -14.58 14.02 -3.35
N HIS A 38 -15.60 14.44 -2.59
CA HIS A 38 -16.29 13.55 -1.64
C HIS A 38 -16.93 12.32 -2.33
N GLY A 39 -17.44 12.48 -3.55
CA GLY A 39 -18.03 11.37 -4.31
C GLY A 39 -16.96 10.38 -4.80
N GLU A 40 -15.79 10.87 -5.16
CA GLU A 40 -14.63 10.06 -5.53
C GLU A 40 -14.04 9.32 -4.33
N GLN A 41 -13.94 9.97 -3.16
CA GLN A 41 -13.52 9.34 -1.92
C GLN A 41 -14.47 8.21 -1.52
N ASP A 42 -15.78 8.44 -1.62
CA ASP A 42 -16.80 7.43 -1.37
C ASP A 42 -16.73 6.27 -2.36
N CYS A 43 -16.53 6.57 -3.65
CA CYS A 43 -16.38 5.58 -4.70
C CYS A 43 -15.15 4.69 -4.45
N LEU A 44 -14.01 5.30 -4.12
CA LEU A 44 -12.78 4.58 -3.79
C LEU A 44 -12.97 3.71 -2.55
N SER A 45 -13.58 4.24 -1.48
CA SER A 45 -13.87 3.51 -0.25
C SER A 45 -14.73 2.26 -0.50
N GLY A 46 -15.66 2.30 -1.47
CA GLY A 46 -16.46 1.13 -1.89
C GLY A 46 -15.68 0.02 -2.59
N LEU A 47 -14.49 0.32 -3.10
CA LEU A 47 -13.62 -0.65 -3.77
C LEU A 47 -12.57 -1.26 -2.83
N LEU A 48 -12.45 -0.76 -1.61
CA LEU A 48 -11.48 -1.21 -0.62
C LEU A 48 -12.05 -2.33 0.25
N ARG A 49 -11.19 -3.29 0.59
CA ARG A 49 -11.44 -4.30 1.63
C ARG A 49 -10.52 -4.08 2.82
N ILE A 50 -11.06 -4.23 4.02
CA ILE A 50 -10.33 -3.98 5.26
C ILE A 50 -9.91 -5.30 5.87
N TYR A 51 -8.63 -5.41 6.22
CA TYR A 51 -8.05 -6.60 6.83
C TYR A 51 -7.33 -6.22 8.12
N ASP A 52 -7.49 -7.07 9.13
CA ASP A 52 -6.73 -6.99 10.38
C ASP A 52 -5.56 -7.98 10.32
N LEU A 53 -4.39 -7.51 10.74
CA LEU A 53 -3.13 -8.26 10.73
C LEU A 53 -2.55 -8.28 12.14
N PRO A 54 -2.30 -9.47 12.72
CA PRO A 54 -1.67 -9.54 14.03
C PRO A 54 -0.19 -9.18 13.96
N LYS A 55 0.35 -8.69 15.07
CA LYS A 55 1.79 -8.44 15.23
C LYS A 55 2.61 -9.66 14.82
N GLY A 56 3.69 -9.42 14.07
CA GLY A 56 4.62 -10.44 13.59
C GLY A 56 4.19 -11.12 12.29
N HIS A 57 2.98 -10.85 11.79
CA HIS A 57 2.51 -11.40 10.52
C HIS A 57 3.32 -10.82 9.35
N VAL A 58 3.87 -11.71 8.51
CA VAL A 58 4.51 -11.32 7.25
C VAL A 58 3.41 -11.27 6.19
N LEU A 59 3.04 -10.06 5.76
CA LEU A 59 1.98 -9.87 4.78
C LEU A 59 2.41 -10.44 3.43
N PHE A 60 3.55 -9.99 2.91
CA PHE A 60 4.15 -10.59 1.72
C PHE A 60 5.66 -10.46 1.79
N ARG A 61 6.35 -11.30 1.02
CA ARG A 61 7.81 -11.33 0.89
C ARG A 61 8.26 -10.67 -0.39
N GLU A 62 9.49 -10.19 -0.39
CA GLU A 62 10.17 -9.81 -1.62
C GLU A 62 10.20 -10.98 -2.59
N GLY A 63 9.91 -10.71 -3.87
CA GLY A 63 9.84 -11.72 -4.91
C GLY A 63 8.49 -12.43 -5.02
N ASP A 64 7.57 -12.24 -4.07
CA ASP A 64 6.21 -12.78 -4.18
C ASP A 64 5.49 -12.17 -5.41
N PRO A 65 4.64 -12.94 -6.10
CA PRO A 65 3.94 -12.47 -7.28
C PRO A 65 2.99 -11.31 -6.98
N ALA A 66 2.81 -10.48 -8.00
CA ALA A 66 2.21 -9.16 -7.87
C ALA A 66 0.74 -9.17 -7.40
N GLY A 67 0.46 -8.36 -6.39
CA GLY A 67 -0.87 -8.12 -5.88
C GLY A 67 -1.08 -6.67 -5.48
N TYR A 68 -2.29 -6.44 -5.00
CA TYR A 68 -2.91 -5.19 -4.55
C TYR A 68 -1.98 -4.05 -4.05
N LEU A 69 -2.51 -2.84 -4.10
CA LEU A 69 -2.03 -1.74 -3.26
C LEU A 69 -2.78 -1.74 -1.93
N ALA A 70 -2.14 -1.24 -0.87
CA ALA A 70 -2.76 -1.11 0.43
C ALA A 70 -2.38 0.21 1.12
N LEU A 71 -3.27 0.66 1.99
CA LEU A 71 -3.11 1.80 2.89
C LEU A 71 -3.10 1.29 4.32
N LEU A 72 -2.06 1.63 5.09
CA LEU A 72 -2.02 1.33 6.52
C LEU A 72 -2.97 2.29 7.26
N LEU A 73 -4.06 1.78 7.82
CA LEU A 73 -5.05 2.56 8.56
C LEU A 73 -4.64 2.73 10.04
N ASP A 74 -4.17 1.66 10.66
CA ASP A 74 -3.67 1.66 12.03
C ASP A 74 -2.50 0.69 12.21
N GLY A 75 -1.66 0.96 13.22
CA GLY A 75 -0.52 0.12 13.57
C GLY A 75 0.80 0.53 12.91
N ARG A 76 1.74 -0.42 12.83
CA ARG A 76 3.11 -0.20 12.36
C ARG A 76 3.63 -1.42 11.61
N MET A 77 4.30 -1.21 10.48
CA MET A 77 4.89 -2.29 9.68
C MET A 77 6.35 -1.98 9.32
N SER A 78 7.19 -3.01 9.20
CA SER A 78 8.55 -2.89 8.65
C SER A 78 8.57 -3.20 7.17
N VAL A 79 9.45 -2.49 6.45
CA VAL A 79 9.84 -2.80 5.07
C VAL A 79 11.27 -3.30 5.07
N SER A 80 11.54 -4.47 4.48
CA SER A 80 12.88 -5.05 4.43
C SER A 80 13.17 -5.69 3.08
N LYS A 81 14.43 -5.69 2.65
CA LYS A 81 14.88 -6.47 1.48
C LYS A 81 15.70 -7.67 1.91
N GLN A 82 15.63 -8.74 1.13
CA GLN A 82 16.49 -9.90 1.28
C GLN A 82 17.95 -9.49 1.08
N LYS A 83 18.82 -10.06 1.92
CA LYS A 83 20.27 -9.85 1.90
C LYS A 83 20.84 -10.15 0.50
N THR A 84 21.48 -9.16 -0.12
CA THR A 84 22.77 -9.44 -0.79
C THR A 84 23.82 -9.60 0.32
N GLN A 85 24.98 -10.20 0.04
CA GLN A 85 25.92 -10.75 1.05
C GLN A 85 26.38 -9.82 2.22
N SER A 86 25.97 -8.55 2.30
CA SER A 86 26.43 -7.56 3.29
C SER A 86 25.53 -7.30 4.51
N GLY A 87 24.27 -7.76 4.59
CA GLY A 87 23.43 -7.38 5.73
C GLY A 87 21.93 -7.31 5.45
N SER A 88 21.09 -7.63 6.44
CA SER A 88 19.63 -7.51 6.35
C SER A 88 19.30 -6.18 7.00
N GLY A 89 19.14 -5.15 6.19
CA GLY A 89 18.68 -3.85 6.65
C GLY A 89 17.16 -3.82 6.58
N ALA A 90 16.49 -3.59 7.72
CA ALA A 90 15.19 -2.95 7.65
C ALA A 90 15.38 -1.62 6.91
N LEU A 91 14.71 -1.44 5.79
CA LEU A 91 14.86 -0.25 4.95
C LEU A 91 14.24 0.96 5.67
N TYR A 92 13.02 0.79 6.17
CA TYR A 92 12.28 1.79 6.94
C TYR A 92 10.99 1.19 7.51
N THR A 93 10.30 1.96 8.35
CA THR A 93 9.03 1.60 8.96
C THR A 93 7.87 2.40 8.33
N LEU A 94 6.72 1.75 8.19
CA LEU A 94 5.44 2.34 7.80
C LEU A 94 4.60 2.61 9.05
N GLY A 95 3.97 3.78 9.08
CA GLY A 95 2.91 4.11 10.04
C GLY A 95 1.60 4.43 9.33
N PRO A 96 0.55 4.79 10.09
CA PRO A 96 -0.76 5.09 9.54
C PRO A 96 -0.70 6.17 8.43
N GLY A 97 -1.56 6.00 7.43
CA GLY A 97 -1.65 6.85 6.24
C GLY A 97 -0.58 6.60 5.20
N LYS A 98 0.25 5.55 5.35
CA LYS A 98 1.25 5.19 4.33
C LYS A 98 0.70 4.16 3.35
N LEU A 99 0.84 4.49 2.06
CA LEU A 99 0.57 3.60 0.94
C LEU A 99 1.70 2.60 0.75
N PHE A 100 1.42 1.34 0.42
CA PHE A 100 2.44 0.35 0.09
C PHE A 100 1.90 -0.70 -0.88
N GLY A 101 2.80 -1.51 -1.45
CA GLY A 101 2.44 -2.52 -2.47
C GLY A 101 2.14 -1.93 -3.85
N GLU A 102 2.28 -0.61 -4.01
CA GLU A 102 1.93 0.12 -5.21
C GLU A 102 2.81 -0.24 -6.41
N MET A 103 4.10 -0.55 -6.20
CA MET A 103 5.04 -0.89 -7.28
C MET A 103 4.52 -2.07 -8.08
N ALA A 104 4.33 -3.23 -7.44
CA ALA A 104 3.87 -4.45 -8.07
C ALA A 104 2.49 -4.32 -8.72
N LEU A 105 1.62 -3.45 -8.21
CA LEU A 105 0.35 -3.16 -8.87
C LEU A 105 0.57 -2.42 -10.21
N LEU A 106 1.45 -1.41 -10.21
CA LEU A 106 1.68 -0.49 -11.32
C LEU A 106 2.60 -1.06 -12.42
N ASP A 107 3.72 -1.67 -12.05
CA ASP A 107 4.72 -2.19 -13.00
C ASP A 107 4.54 -3.69 -13.33
N GLN A 108 3.71 -4.40 -12.56
CA GLN A 108 3.46 -5.84 -12.68
C GLN A 108 4.68 -6.72 -12.40
N GLU A 109 5.70 -6.17 -11.74
CA GLU A 109 6.85 -6.92 -11.25
C GLU A 109 6.54 -7.55 -9.88
N PRO A 110 7.32 -8.55 -9.44
CA PRO A 110 7.20 -9.12 -8.10
C PRO A 110 7.34 -8.07 -7.00
N ARG A 111 6.85 -8.38 -5.79
CA ARG A 111 6.98 -7.52 -4.61
C ARG A 111 8.44 -7.09 -4.41
N SER A 112 8.68 -5.79 -4.33
CA SER A 112 10.04 -5.21 -4.28
C SER A 112 10.71 -5.32 -2.90
N ALA A 113 9.95 -5.68 -1.87
CA ALA A 113 10.38 -5.81 -0.48
C ALA A 113 9.42 -6.71 0.30
N THR A 114 9.88 -7.20 1.46
CA THR A 114 9.07 -7.90 2.46
C THR A 114 8.40 -6.89 3.39
N ILE A 115 7.12 -7.11 3.68
CA ILE A 115 6.33 -6.32 4.62
C ILE A 115 5.91 -7.18 5.81
N THR A 116 6.23 -6.72 7.03
CA THR A 116 5.92 -7.43 8.28
C THR A 116 5.25 -6.49 9.28
N ALA A 117 4.17 -6.93 9.92
CA ALA A 117 3.51 -6.18 10.98
C ALA A 117 4.38 -6.14 12.26
N GLU A 118 4.72 -4.94 12.75
CA GLU A 118 5.46 -4.74 14.01
C GLU A 118 4.52 -4.57 15.23
N SER A 119 3.27 -4.23 14.97
CA SER A 119 2.15 -4.23 15.90
C SER A 119 0.95 -4.93 15.25
N ASP A 120 -0.16 -5.06 15.97
CA ASP A 120 -1.44 -5.30 15.30
C ASP A 120 -1.70 -4.12 14.36
N CYS A 121 -2.17 -4.43 13.15
CA CYS A 121 -2.35 -3.47 12.08
C CYS A 121 -3.71 -3.64 11.43
N GLN A 122 -4.27 -2.54 10.93
CA GLN A 122 -5.42 -2.56 10.04
C GLN A 122 -5.05 -1.93 8.71
N ILE A 123 -5.41 -2.59 7.61
CA ILE A 123 -5.08 -2.12 6.26
C ILE A 123 -6.32 -2.05 5.36
N ALA A 124 -6.36 -1.04 4.50
CA ALA A 124 -7.32 -0.96 3.40
C ALA A 124 -6.66 -1.40 2.10
N VAL A 125 -7.24 -2.38 1.43
CA VAL A 125 -6.68 -3.05 0.26
C VAL A 125 -7.49 -2.75 -1.00
N LEU A 126 -6.83 -2.28 -2.06
CA LEU A 126 -7.39 -2.24 -3.41
C LEU A 126 -6.80 -3.39 -4.25
N SER A 127 -7.63 -4.39 -4.55
CA SER A 127 -7.21 -5.50 -5.40
C SER A 127 -6.90 -5.04 -6.84
N ARG A 128 -6.11 -5.84 -7.56
CA ARG A 128 -5.83 -5.61 -8.98
C ARG A 128 -7.12 -5.53 -9.80
N ASP A 129 -8.07 -6.41 -9.54
CA ASP A 129 -9.36 -6.42 -10.24
C ASP A 129 -10.17 -5.16 -9.97
N ASN A 130 -10.20 -4.68 -8.72
CA ASN A 130 -10.86 -3.43 -8.37
C ASN A 130 -10.15 -2.21 -8.96
N PHE A 131 -8.81 -2.23 -9.04
CA PHE A 131 -8.05 -1.21 -9.75
C PHE A 131 -8.38 -1.20 -11.26
N HIS A 132 -8.37 -2.36 -11.92
CA HIS A 132 -8.77 -2.46 -13.34
C HIS A 132 -10.22 -2.04 -13.57
N LYS A 133 -11.12 -2.37 -12.64
CA LYS A 133 -12.50 -1.88 -12.66
C LYS A 133 -12.54 -0.36 -12.57
N LEU A 134 -11.79 0.24 -11.65
CA LEU A 134 -11.68 1.68 -11.49
C LEU A 134 -11.14 2.36 -12.77
N CYS A 135 -10.11 1.79 -13.40
CA CYS A 135 -9.57 2.30 -14.67
C CYS A 135 -10.61 2.32 -15.80
N ARG A 136 -11.50 1.31 -15.86
CA ARG A 136 -12.54 1.21 -16.88
C ARG A 136 -13.74 2.11 -16.60
N GLU A 137 -14.20 2.14 -15.35
CA GLU A 137 -15.46 2.81 -14.98
C GLU A 137 -15.27 4.28 -14.60
N ARG A 138 -14.11 4.63 -14.04
CA ARG A 138 -13.80 5.96 -13.49
C ARG A 138 -12.34 6.35 -13.78
N PRO A 139 -11.94 6.50 -15.06
CA PRO A 139 -10.55 6.72 -15.44
C PRO A 139 -9.91 7.98 -14.82
N ALA A 140 -10.68 9.06 -14.61
CA ALA A 140 -10.20 10.26 -13.94
C ALA A 140 -9.80 9.98 -12.47
N LEU A 141 -10.58 9.18 -11.76
CA LEU A 141 -10.28 8.75 -10.39
C LEU A 141 -9.08 7.80 -10.35
N ALA A 142 -9.00 6.87 -11.30
CA ALA A 142 -7.83 6.00 -11.44
C ALA A 142 -6.54 6.80 -11.65
N LEU A 143 -6.57 7.84 -12.49
CA LEU A 143 -5.44 8.72 -12.74
C LEU A 143 -4.98 9.43 -11.45
N LYS A 144 -5.90 9.95 -10.65
CA LYS A 144 -5.59 10.58 -9.35
C LYS A 144 -4.91 9.60 -8.39
N LEU A 145 -5.40 8.36 -8.32
CA LEU A 145 -4.79 7.30 -7.51
C LEU A 145 -3.35 6.98 -7.98
N VAL A 146 -3.13 6.85 -9.29
CA VAL A 146 -1.80 6.62 -9.88
C VAL A 146 -0.87 7.79 -9.58
N LEU A 147 -1.34 9.04 -9.67
CA LEU A 147 -0.55 10.23 -9.32
C LEU A 147 -0.16 10.22 -7.84
N GLY A 148 -1.07 9.83 -6.92
CA GLY A 148 -0.74 9.66 -5.50
C GLY A 148 0.32 8.59 -5.24
N ALA A 149 0.21 7.44 -5.91
CA ALA A 149 1.21 6.39 -5.84
C ALA A 149 2.57 6.86 -6.39
N ALA A 150 2.57 7.54 -7.54
CA ALA A 150 3.78 8.10 -8.15
C ALA A 150 4.46 9.14 -7.24
N ARG A 151 3.70 10.01 -6.57
CA ARG A 151 4.23 10.94 -5.56
C ARG A 151 4.88 10.20 -4.39
N THR A 152 4.23 9.16 -3.88
CA THR A 152 4.76 8.34 -2.79
C THR A 152 6.10 7.71 -3.18
N LEU A 153 6.17 7.10 -4.37
CA LEU A 153 7.39 6.53 -4.93
C LEU A 153 8.48 7.59 -5.10
N SER A 154 8.13 8.75 -5.66
CA SER A 154 9.08 9.85 -5.87
C SER A 154 9.65 10.39 -4.56
N GLN A 155 8.84 10.49 -3.51
CA GLN A 155 9.31 10.88 -2.17
C GLN A 155 10.21 9.82 -1.53
N ARG A 156 9.86 8.53 -1.67
CA ARG A 156 10.69 7.41 -1.19
C ARG A 156 12.05 7.38 -1.89
N LEU A 157 12.06 7.55 -3.21
CA LEU A 157 13.30 7.61 -4.00
C LEU A 157 14.18 8.78 -3.57
N ARG A 158 13.62 9.98 -3.41
CA ARG A 158 14.39 11.15 -2.92
C ARG A 158 15.03 10.89 -1.56
N ARG A 159 14.32 10.24 -0.64
CA ARG A 159 14.85 9.89 0.68
C ARG A 159 15.96 8.85 0.58
N ALA A 160 15.76 7.78 -0.18
CA ALA A 160 16.75 6.73 -0.39
C ALA A 160 18.01 7.26 -1.09
N SER A 161 17.86 8.10 -2.12
CA SER A 161 19.00 8.73 -2.81
C SER A 161 19.75 9.72 -1.93
N GLY A 162 19.06 10.49 -1.08
CA GLY A 162 19.71 11.38 -0.11
C GLY A 162 20.60 10.61 0.88
N GLN A 163 20.10 9.50 1.40
CA GLN A 163 20.86 8.64 2.31
C GLN A 163 22.13 8.06 1.67
N LEU A 164 22.13 7.77 0.36
CA LEU A 164 23.32 7.27 -0.34
C LEU A 164 24.42 8.32 -0.49
N VAL A 165 24.07 9.60 -0.58
CA VAL A 165 25.06 10.69 -0.62
C VAL A 165 25.76 10.82 0.73
N ASP A 166 25.08 10.53 1.84
CA ASP A 166 25.69 10.56 3.18
C ASP A 166 26.74 9.44 3.40
N TYR A 167 26.81 8.45 2.50
CA TYR A 167 27.79 7.35 2.55
C TYR A 167 28.96 7.51 1.55
N LEU A 168 29.00 8.60 0.77
CA LEU A 168 30.07 8.90 -0.21
C LEU A 168 30.94 10.06 0.26
#